data_AF-R1AUQ3-F1
#
_entry.id   AF-R1AUQ3-F1
#
_cell.length_a   1.000
_cell.length_b   1.000
_cell.length_c   1.000
_cell.angle_alpha   90.00
_cell.angle_beta   90.00
_cell.angle_gamma   90.00
#
_symmetry.space_group_name_H-M   'P 1'
#
loop_
_entity.id
_entity.type
_entity.pdbx_description
1 polymer ?
#
loop_
_entity_poly.entity_id
_entity_poly.type
_entity_poly.pdbx_seq_one_letter_code
_entity_poly.pdbx_strand_id
1 'polypeptide(L)'
;MKKHERITQKFLIIFFIIIVLTGCHQVVNEQKEVLNEFQKIIIFSKGKEIEILNETDLSNINIIISNMKSEKNNESGVNGIKGKIIFKNGSSNDFILQPDKLYIGDNLYQGKNECGQIKNIFAKYIYDKKYIISLLEKEENIKVIAKDIEIELILDDINKKKLIDTFTNANVKYNNDYPGIALVSQFPDYYIGLSGFNIHIINPNTLG
;
A
#
# COMPACT_ATOMS: atom_id res chain seq x y z
N MET A 1 27.34 -14.13 -58.06
CA MET A 1 26.90 -13.30 -56.91
C MET A 1 25.67 -13.82 -56.17
N LYS A 2 24.62 -14.38 -56.82
CA LYS A 2 23.36 -14.80 -56.14
C LYS A 2 23.42 -16.04 -55.22
N LYS A 3 24.54 -16.77 -55.18
CA LYS A 3 24.66 -18.03 -54.40
C LYS A 3 25.18 -17.80 -52.97
N HIS A 4 25.97 -16.74 -52.75
CA HIS A 4 26.47 -16.39 -51.41
C HIS A 4 25.39 -15.72 -50.54
N GLU A 5 24.55 -14.83 -51.09
CA GLU A 5 23.46 -14.18 -50.34
C GLU A 5 22.43 -15.17 -49.75
N ARG A 6 22.12 -16.25 -50.47
CA ARG A 6 21.18 -17.28 -49.98
C ARG A 6 21.72 -18.10 -48.81
N ILE A 7 23.04 -18.24 -48.69
CA ILE A 7 23.66 -18.97 -47.59
C ILE A 7 23.69 -18.08 -46.34
N THR A 8 23.98 -16.79 -46.50
CA THR A 8 23.98 -15.82 -45.40
C THR A 8 22.59 -15.61 -44.81
N GLN A 9 21.54 -15.55 -45.65
CA GLN A 9 20.14 -15.46 -45.16
C GLN A 9 19.68 -16.71 -44.39
N LYS A 10 20.06 -17.92 -44.85
CA LYS A 10 19.73 -19.16 -44.15
C LYS A 10 20.44 -19.28 -42.80
N PHE A 11 21.70 -18.84 -42.71
CA PHE A 11 22.43 -18.78 -41.45
C PHE A 11 21.82 -17.78 -40.46
N LEU A 12 21.36 -16.62 -40.95
CA LEU A 12 20.74 -15.60 -40.11
C LEU A 12 19.40 -16.07 -39.51
N ILE A 13 18.61 -16.82 -40.29
CA ILE A 13 17.34 -17.39 -39.82
C ILE A 13 17.57 -18.50 -38.78
N ILE A 14 18.55 -19.37 -38.99
CA ILE A 14 18.89 -20.42 -38.01
C ILE A 14 19.43 -19.80 -36.72
N PHE A 15 20.24 -18.74 -36.81
CA PHE A 15 20.73 -18.01 -35.64
C PHE A 15 19.60 -17.31 -34.87
N PHE A 16 18.62 -16.74 -35.58
CA PHE A 16 17.42 -16.16 -34.96
C PHE A 16 16.54 -17.22 -34.29
N ILE A 17 16.36 -18.38 -34.92
CA ILE A 17 15.59 -19.50 -34.33
C ILE A 17 16.31 -20.05 -33.10
N ILE A 18 17.64 -20.16 -33.11
CA ILE A 18 18.41 -20.56 -31.93
C ILE A 18 18.29 -19.52 -30.82
N ILE A 19 18.40 -18.22 -31.10
CA ILE A 19 18.21 -17.16 -30.08
C ILE A 19 16.79 -17.14 -29.52
N VAL A 20 15.76 -17.38 -30.35
CA VAL A 20 14.36 -17.47 -29.89
C VAL A 20 14.14 -18.75 -29.08
N LEU A 21 14.77 -19.87 -29.44
CA LEU A 21 14.65 -21.14 -28.71
C LEU A 21 15.48 -21.16 -27.41
N THR A 22 16.66 -20.55 -27.37
CA THR A 22 17.48 -20.40 -26.15
C THR A 22 16.99 -19.24 -25.28
N GLY A 23 16.44 -18.19 -25.89
CA GLY A 23 15.78 -17.07 -25.19
C GLY A 23 14.46 -17.47 -24.54
N CYS A 24 13.80 -18.52 -25.01
CA CYS A 24 12.63 -19.14 -24.36
C CYS A 24 12.99 -20.22 -23.33
N HIS A 25 14.26 -20.60 -23.15
CA HIS A 25 14.67 -21.67 -22.24
C HIS A 25 15.51 -21.23 -21.04
N GLN A 26 15.70 -19.93 -20.82
CA GLN A 26 16.26 -19.40 -19.58
C GLN A 26 15.51 -18.15 -19.11
N VAL A 27 14.21 -18.28 -18.92
CA VAL A 27 13.64 -17.73 -17.69
C VAL A 27 13.52 -18.95 -16.80
N VAL A 28 14.53 -19.11 -15.93
CA VAL A 28 14.42 -19.99 -14.77
C VAL A 28 13.14 -19.53 -14.09
N ASN A 29 12.07 -20.33 -14.25
CA ASN A 29 10.95 -20.33 -13.34
C ASN A 29 11.54 -20.72 -11.98
N GLU A 30 12.13 -19.75 -11.29
CA GLU A 30 11.85 -19.64 -9.87
C GLU A 30 10.34 -19.56 -9.84
N GLN A 31 9.72 -20.67 -9.44
CA GLN A 31 8.31 -20.70 -9.11
C GLN A 31 8.12 -19.57 -8.10
N LYS A 32 7.72 -18.39 -8.57
CA LYS A 32 7.03 -17.43 -7.73
C LYS A 32 5.84 -18.22 -7.25
N GLU A 33 5.88 -18.68 -6.00
CA GLU A 33 4.71 -19.21 -5.31
C GLU A 33 3.61 -18.22 -5.62
N VAL A 34 2.67 -18.65 -6.47
CA VAL A 34 1.45 -17.89 -6.70
C VAL A 34 0.82 -17.88 -5.32
N LEU A 35 0.95 -16.75 -4.63
CA LEU A 35 0.27 -16.53 -3.37
C LEU A 35 -1.17 -16.94 -3.60
N ASN A 36 -1.63 -17.93 -2.82
CA ASN A 36 -3.01 -18.39 -2.89
C ASN A 36 -3.92 -17.16 -2.89
N GLU A 37 -5.01 -17.19 -3.65
CA GLU A 37 -5.89 -16.02 -3.72
C GLU A 37 -6.36 -15.62 -2.31
N PHE A 38 -6.25 -14.33 -2.00
CA PHE A 38 -6.67 -13.80 -0.71
C PHE A 38 -8.19 -13.86 -0.60
N GLN A 39 -8.67 -14.41 0.50
CA GLN A 39 -10.08 -14.34 0.89
C GLN A 39 -10.36 -13.06 1.67
N LYS A 40 -9.49 -12.72 2.62
CA LYS A 40 -9.56 -11.47 3.38
C LYS A 40 -8.22 -11.09 3.98
N ILE A 41 -8.06 -9.81 4.28
CA ILE A 41 -6.92 -9.30 5.07
C ILE A 41 -7.47 -8.65 6.34
N ILE A 42 -6.87 -8.97 7.48
CA ILE A 42 -7.17 -8.35 8.77
C ILE A 42 -5.97 -7.49 9.15
N ILE A 43 -6.19 -6.20 9.40
CA ILE A 43 -5.16 -5.28 9.87
C ILE A 43 -5.35 -5.03 11.36
N PHE A 44 -4.28 -5.17 12.14
CA PHE A 44 -4.24 -4.84 13.55
C PHE A 44 -3.71 -3.42 13.73
N SER A 45 -4.62 -2.48 14.02
CA SER A 45 -4.26 -1.07 14.19
C SER A 45 -4.93 -0.49 15.42
N LYS A 46 -4.11 0.06 16.35
CA LYS A 46 -4.55 0.78 17.55
C LYS A 46 -5.62 0.05 18.37
N GLY A 47 -5.43 -1.25 18.60
CA GLY A 47 -6.36 -2.07 19.40
C GLY A 47 -7.63 -2.52 18.66
N LYS A 48 -7.69 -2.34 17.33
CA LYS A 48 -8.79 -2.79 16.48
C LYS A 48 -8.31 -3.74 15.39
N GLU A 49 -9.21 -4.65 15.01
CA GLU A 49 -9.13 -5.45 13.79
C GLU A 49 -9.95 -4.78 12.68
N ILE A 50 -9.31 -4.55 11.53
CA ILE A 50 -9.94 -3.94 10.35
C ILE A 50 -9.90 -4.97 9.22
N GLU A 51 -11.07 -5.34 8.72
CA GLU A 51 -11.18 -6.33 7.64
C GLU A 51 -11.23 -5.66 6.26
N ILE A 52 -10.46 -6.22 5.32
CA ILE A 52 -10.53 -5.93 3.89
C ILE A 52 -11.15 -7.15 3.21
N LEU A 53 -12.35 -6.95 2.66
CA LEU A 53 -13.13 -7.97 1.93
C LEU A 53 -13.36 -7.58 0.46
N ASN A 54 -12.94 -6.38 0.05
CA ASN A 54 -13.15 -5.90 -1.32
C ASN A 54 -12.26 -6.68 -2.30
N GLU A 55 -12.88 -7.41 -3.23
CA GLU A 55 -12.16 -8.29 -4.17
C GLU A 55 -11.16 -7.54 -5.06
N THR A 56 -11.48 -6.33 -5.51
CA THR A 56 -10.56 -5.52 -6.32
C THR A 56 -9.31 -5.14 -5.54
N ASP A 57 -9.46 -4.65 -4.31
CA ASP A 57 -8.34 -4.27 -3.45
C ASP A 57 -7.51 -5.51 -3.06
N LEU A 58 -8.14 -6.64 -2.73
CA LEU A 58 -7.46 -7.90 -2.43
C LEU A 58 -6.65 -8.41 -3.64
N SER A 59 -7.24 -8.37 -4.84
CA SER A 59 -6.58 -8.75 -6.09
C SER A 59 -5.40 -7.84 -6.39
N ASN A 60 -5.56 -6.52 -6.24
CA ASN A 60 -4.49 -5.56 -6.45
C ASN A 60 -3.32 -5.81 -5.50
N ILE A 61 -3.58 -6.06 -4.21
CA ILE A 61 -2.52 -6.39 -3.25
C ILE A 61 -1.81 -7.69 -3.67
N ASN A 62 -2.55 -8.72 -4.06
CA ASN A 62 -1.95 -9.98 -4.50
C ASN A 62 -1.04 -9.79 -5.73
N ILE A 63 -1.50 -9.01 -6.72
CA ILE A 63 -0.70 -8.66 -7.91
C ILE A 63 0.57 -7.91 -7.51
N ILE A 64 0.46 -6.90 -6.64
CA ILE A 64 1.63 -6.13 -6.18
C ILE A 64 2.66 -7.07 -5.52
N ILE A 65 2.23 -7.91 -4.58
CA ILE A 65 3.14 -8.83 -3.87
C ILE A 65 3.75 -9.84 -4.84
N SER A 66 2.96 -10.38 -5.78
CA SER A 66 3.45 -11.31 -6.80
C SER A 66 4.56 -10.72 -7.67
N ASN A 67 4.65 -9.39 -7.78
CA ASN A 67 5.68 -8.70 -8.55
C ASN A 67 6.95 -8.40 -7.73
N MET A 68 6.86 -8.41 -6.40
CA MET A 68 7.99 -8.14 -5.51
C MET A 68 9.06 -9.24 -5.59
N LYS A 69 10.31 -8.85 -5.31
CA LYS A 69 11.39 -9.82 -5.09
C LYS A 69 11.16 -10.49 -3.74
N SER A 70 11.23 -11.83 -3.69
CA SER A 70 10.99 -12.59 -2.46
C SER A 70 12.18 -13.47 -2.08
N GLU A 71 12.38 -13.66 -0.78
CA GLU A 71 13.33 -14.61 -0.23
C GLU A 71 12.79 -15.20 1.08
N LYS A 72 13.23 -16.40 1.44
CA LYS A 72 12.91 -16.98 2.75
C LYS A 72 13.62 -16.19 3.83
N ASN A 73 12.90 -15.84 4.89
CA ASN A 73 13.46 -15.15 6.03
C ASN A 73 12.91 -15.73 7.33
N ASN A 74 13.81 -16.02 8.27
CA ASN A 74 13.47 -16.52 9.60
C ASN A 74 13.30 -15.39 10.62
N GLU A 75 13.56 -14.13 10.22
CA GLU A 75 13.35 -12.96 11.06
C GLU A 75 11.96 -12.38 10.86
N SER A 76 11.23 -12.22 11.98
CA SER A 76 9.99 -11.46 12.02
C SER A 76 10.31 -9.98 12.20
N GLY A 77 9.92 -9.14 11.23
CA GLY A 77 10.08 -7.69 11.35
C GLY A 77 9.41 -7.15 12.62
N VAL A 78 10.07 -6.31 13.40
CA VAL A 78 9.53 -5.92 14.72
C VAL A 78 8.53 -4.76 14.63
N ASN A 79 8.73 -3.86 13.67
CA ASN A 79 7.99 -2.62 13.48
C ASN A 79 7.27 -2.59 12.13
N GLY A 80 6.04 -2.07 12.06
CA GLY A 80 5.26 -1.98 10.83
C GLY A 80 3.75 -2.06 11.05
N ILE A 81 2.98 -1.96 9.96
CA ILE A 81 1.55 -2.31 9.99
C ILE A 81 1.45 -3.83 10.08
N LYS A 82 0.79 -4.34 11.13
CA LYS A 82 0.67 -5.77 11.40
C LYS A 82 -0.72 -6.27 11.04
N GLY A 83 -0.83 -7.55 10.74
CA GLY A 83 -2.12 -8.15 10.44
C GLY A 83 -2.01 -9.62 10.07
N LYS A 84 -3.09 -10.15 9.49
CA LYS A 84 -3.20 -11.52 9.02
C LYS A 84 -3.82 -11.56 7.63
N ILE A 85 -3.23 -12.33 6.73
CA ILE A 85 -3.80 -12.66 5.42
C ILE A 85 -4.48 -14.02 5.55
N ILE A 86 -5.74 -14.09 5.16
CA ILE A 86 -6.51 -15.33 5.11
C ILE A 86 -6.75 -15.67 3.65
N PHE A 87 -6.34 -16.88 3.29
CA PHE A 87 -6.36 -17.39 1.93
C PHE A 87 -7.65 -18.17 1.65
N LYS A 88 -8.06 -18.25 0.39
CA LYS A 88 -9.28 -19.02 0.00
C LYS A 88 -9.22 -20.50 0.37
N ASN A 89 -8.03 -21.07 0.52
CA ASN A 89 -7.84 -22.44 0.99
C ASN A 89 -8.01 -22.61 2.53
N GLY A 90 -8.38 -21.53 3.25
CA GLY A 90 -8.58 -21.53 4.69
C GLY A 90 -7.32 -21.36 5.53
N SER A 91 -6.12 -21.38 4.91
CA SER A 91 -4.88 -21.08 5.61
C SER A 91 -4.76 -19.59 5.95
N SER A 92 -3.89 -19.26 6.89
CA SER A 92 -3.62 -17.86 7.26
C SER A 92 -2.17 -17.64 7.63
N ASN A 93 -1.61 -16.52 7.19
CA ASN A 93 -0.27 -16.07 7.58
C ASN A 93 -0.34 -14.69 8.22
N ASP A 94 0.43 -14.50 9.29
CA ASP A 94 0.66 -13.17 9.82
C ASP A 94 1.53 -12.37 8.86
N PHE A 95 1.30 -11.06 8.79
CA PHE A 95 2.09 -10.16 7.97
C PHE A 95 2.55 -8.92 8.75
N ILE A 96 3.66 -8.35 8.29
CA ILE A 96 4.21 -7.09 8.78
C ILE A 96 4.67 -6.25 7.59
N LEU A 97 4.03 -5.10 7.39
CA LEU A 97 4.35 -4.16 6.32
C LEU A 97 5.21 -3.00 6.87
N GLN A 98 6.41 -2.88 6.32
CA GLN A 98 7.40 -1.83 6.54
C GLN A 98 7.49 -0.90 5.31
N PRO A 99 8.24 0.22 5.39
CA PRO A 99 8.37 1.15 4.27
C PRO A 99 8.90 0.52 2.97
N ASP A 100 9.77 -0.49 3.06
CA ASP A 100 10.46 -1.11 1.93
C ASP A 100 10.38 -2.64 1.92
N LYS A 101 9.71 -3.23 2.93
CA LYS A 101 9.64 -4.67 3.16
C LYS A 101 8.24 -5.09 3.56
N LEU A 102 7.83 -6.28 3.14
CA LEU A 102 6.63 -6.96 3.59
C LEU A 102 7.00 -8.37 4.00
N TYR A 103 6.70 -8.72 5.25
CA TYR A 103 6.89 -10.07 5.78
C TYR A 103 5.53 -10.77 5.74
N ILE A 104 5.45 -12.00 5.23
CA ILE A 104 4.24 -12.85 5.26
C ILE A 104 4.68 -14.27 5.63
N GLY A 105 4.32 -14.72 6.84
CA GLY A 105 4.87 -15.98 7.38
C GLY A 105 6.40 -15.95 7.36
N ASP A 106 7.01 -16.97 6.74
CA ASP A 106 8.48 -17.13 6.62
C ASP A 106 9.07 -16.48 5.35
N ASN A 107 8.28 -15.66 4.64
CA ASN A 107 8.71 -15.02 3.40
C ASN A 107 8.88 -13.51 3.60
N LEU A 108 9.99 -12.98 3.08
CA LEU A 108 10.26 -11.55 2.98
C LEU A 108 10.11 -11.12 1.51
N TYR A 109 9.28 -10.10 1.28
CA TYR A 109 9.07 -9.43 0.00
C TYR A 109 9.67 -8.02 0.07
N GLN A 110 10.53 -7.67 -0.89
CA GLN A 110 11.23 -6.39 -0.93
C GLN A 110 10.71 -5.49 -2.05
N GLY A 111 10.50 -4.20 -1.77
CA GLY A 111 10.05 -3.21 -2.75
C GLY A 111 9.44 -1.97 -2.13
N LYS A 112 10.14 -0.82 -2.18
CA LYS A 112 9.67 0.45 -1.58
C LYS A 112 8.38 0.97 -2.23
N ASN A 113 8.29 0.90 -3.56
CA ASN A 113 7.12 1.40 -4.28
C ASN A 113 5.91 0.49 -4.03
N GLU A 114 6.13 -0.81 -4.08
CA GLU A 114 5.15 -1.86 -3.85
C GLU A 114 4.58 -1.79 -2.42
N CYS A 115 5.47 -1.68 -1.42
CA CYS A 115 5.07 -1.48 -0.03
C CYS A 115 4.27 -0.17 0.15
N GLY A 116 4.66 0.90 -0.54
CA GLY A 116 3.90 2.16 -0.55
C GLY A 116 2.48 2.00 -1.12
N GLN A 117 2.33 1.28 -2.23
CA GLN A 117 1.04 0.99 -2.85
C GLN A 117 0.13 0.15 -1.93
N ILE A 118 0.66 -0.90 -1.30
CA ILE A 118 -0.09 -1.72 -0.34
C ILE A 118 -0.51 -0.86 0.86
N LYS A 119 0.39 -0.02 1.37
CA LYS A 119 0.10 0.92 2.46
C LYS A 119 -1.02 1.89 2.09
N ASN A 120 -1.10 2.35 0.85
CA ASN A 120 -2.20 3.21 0.36
C ASN A 120 -3.55 2.49 0.38
N ILE A 121 -3.57 1.24 -0.07
CA ILE A 121 -4.79 0.42 -0.02
C ILE A 121 -5.19 0.23 1.45
N PHE A 122 -4.27 -0.12 2.34
CA PHE A 122 -4.56 -0.25 3.78
C PHE A 122 -5.07 1.04 4.41
N ALA A 123 -4.51 2.19 4.04
CA ALA A 123 -4.93 3.50 4.54
C ALA A 123 -6.41 3.77 4.31
N LYS A 124 -7.00 3.32 3.19
CA LYS A 124 -8.44 3.44 2.89
C LYS A 124 -9.32 2.81 3.97
N TYR A 125 -8.86 1.74 4.61
CA TYR A 125 -9.59 0.99 5.61
C TYR A 125 -9.23 1.41 7.03
N ILE A 126 -7.94 1.67 7.29
CA ILE A 126 -7.45 2.14 8.59
C ILE A 126 -7.99 3.54 8.90
N TYR A 127 -8.06 4.38 7.89
CA TYR A 127 -8.46 5.78 7.99
C TYR A 127 -9.78 6.03 7.25
N ASP A 128 -10.68 5.03 7.26
CA ASP A 128 -12.02 5.21 6.72
C ASP A 128 -12.71 6.41 7.37
N LYS A 129 -13.43 7.17 6.55
CA LYS A 129 -14.05 8.42 6.94
C LYS A 129 -14.97 8.28 8.16
N LYS A 130 -15.78 7.22 8.20
CA LYS A 130 -16.68 6.95 9.32
C LYS A 130 -15.91 6.68 10.61
N TYR A 131 -14.80 5.96 10.51
CA TYR A 131 -13.95 5.69 11.65
C TYR A 131 -13.31 6.96 12.19
N ILE A 132 -12.76 7.82 11.32
CA ILE A 132 -12.18 9.10 11.73
C ILE A 132 -13.21 9.96 12.45
N ILE A 133 -14.42 10.11 11.90
CA ILE A 133 -15.51 10.86 12.53
C ILE A 133 -15.81 10.28 13.93
N SER A 134 -15.93 8.95 14.02
CA SER A 134 -16.21 8.30 15.31
C SER A 134 -15.11 8.51 16.36
N LEU A 135 -13.85 8.68 15.93
CA LEU A 135 -12.76 9.04 16.83
C LEU A 135 -12.88 10.49 17.27
N LEU A 136 -13.06 11.42 16.31
CA LEU A 136 -13.23 12.84 16.61
C LEU A 136 -14.36 13.04 17.62
N GLU A 137 -15.50 12.39 17.43
CA GLU A 137 -16.66 12.48 18.33
C GLU A 137 -16.32 12.04 19.77
N LYS A 138 -15.58 10.94 19.93
CA LYS A 138 -15.26 10.33 21.23
C LYS A 138 -14.15 11.04 22.01
N GLU A 139 -13.18 11.63 21.31
CA GLU A 139 -12.02 12.24 21.97
C GLU A 139 -12.39 13.55 22.66
N GLU A 140 -12.05 13.70 23.95
CA GLU A 140 -12.29 14.94 24.70
C GLU A 140 -11.46 16.10 24.18
N ASN A 141 -10.20 15.84 23.79
CA ASN A 141 -9.28 16.86 23.31
C ASN A 141 -8.73 16.45 21.93
N ILE A 142 -8.94 17.31 20.93
CA ILE A 142 -8.39 17.11 19.60
C ILE A 142 -7.29 18.14 19.37
N LYS A 143 -6.07 17.64 19.13
CA LYS A 143 -4.93 18.49 18.75
C LYS A 143 -4.78 18.53 17.24
N VAL A 144 -4.88 19.72 16.66
CA VAL A 144 -4.60 20.00 15.26
C VAL A 144 -3.20 20.61 15.16
N ILE A 145 -2.37 20.05 14.28
CA ILE A 145 -0.99 20.47 14.06
C ILE A 145 -0.86 20.89 12.60
N ALA A 146 -0.68 22.18 12.35
CA ALA A 146 -0.32 22.69 11.04
C ALA A 146 1.21 22.57 10.89
N LYS A 147 1.66 21.51 10.20
CA LYS A 147 3.09 21.13 10.17
C LYS A 147 3.98 22.15 9.45
N ASP A 148 3.42 22.86 8.48
CA ASP A 148 4.11 23.85 7.65
C ASP A 148 4.46 25.13 8.43
N ILE A 149 3.61 25.49 9.39
CA ILE A 149 3.78 26.70 10.22
C ILE A 149 4.10 26.38 11.69
N GLU A 150 4.31 25.09 12.01
CA GLU A 150 4.61 24.58 13.37
C GLU A 150 3.60 25.03 14.44
N ILE A 151 2.36 25.29 14.04
CA ILE A 151 1.29 25.70 14.96
C ILE A 151 0.53 24.48 15.45
N GLU A 152 0.28 24.46 16.76
CA GLU A 152 -0.54 23.47 17.42
C GLU A 152 -1.75 24.13 18.07
N LEU A 153 -2.94 23.59 17.82
CA LEU A 153 -4.21 24.09 18.34
C LEU A 153 -4.98 22.95 18.98
N ILE A 154 -5.46 23.15 20.20
CA ILE A 154 -6.46 22.27 20.82
C ILE A 154 -7.83 22.81 20.42
N LEU A 155 -8.67 21.95 19.85
CA LEU A 155 -10.01 22.34 19.43
C LEU A 155 -10.95 22.40 20.62
N ASP A 156 -11.67 23.52 20.74
CA ASP A 156 -12.90 23.58 21.54
C ASP A 156 -14.05 22.81 20.87
N ASP A 157 -15.16 22.62 21.59
CA ASP A 157 -16.31 21.86 21.09
C ASP A 157 -16.89 22.41 19.78
N ILE A 158 -16.88 23.74 19.61
CA ILE A 158 -17.42 24.41 18.43
C ILE A 158 -16.55 24.10 17.20
N ASN A 159 -15.23 24.22 17.34
CA ASN A 159 -14.28 23.97 16.27
C ASN A 159 -14.12 22.47 15.98
N LYS A 160 -14.24 21.62 17.01
CA LYS A 160 -14.38 20.16 16.86
C LYS A 160 -15.60 19.81 16.02
N LYS A 161 -16.77 20.39 16.32
CA LYS A 161 -18.00 20.16 15.54
C LYS A 161 -17.85 20.61 14.09
N LYS A 162 -17.30 21.81 13.86
CA LYS A 162 -17.02 22.31 12.50
C LYS A 162 -16.09 21.36 11.74
N LEU A 163 -15.04 20.86 12.38
CA LEU A 163 -14.12 19.91 11.77
C LEU A 163 -14.84 18.62 11.36
N ILE A 164 -15.69 18.08 12.24
CA ILE A 164 -16.50 16.88 11.95
C ILE A 164 -17.45 17.15 10.78
N ASP A 165 -18.17 18.27 10.78
CA ASP A 165 -19.09 18.65 9.71
C ASP A 165 -18.35 18.81 8.38
N THR A 166 -17.19 19.47 8.37
CA THR A 166 -16.34 19.61 7.18
C THR A 166 -15.89 18.24 6.68
N PHE A 167 -15.40 17.38 7.57
CA PHE A 167 -14.92 16.05 7.19
C PHE A 167 -16.06 15.18 6.66
N THR A 168 -17.24 15.25 7.27
CA THR A 168 -18.47 14.55 6.87
C THR A 168 -18.93 14.92 5.47
N ASN A 169 -18.74 16.17 5.05
CA ASN A 169 -19.14 16.64 3.72
C ASN A 169 -18.02 16.57 2.68
N ALA A 170 -16.76 16.46 3.10
CA ALA A 170 -15.63 16.44 2.18
C ALA A 170 -15.51 15.12 1.40
N ASN A 171 -15.09 15.25 0.14
CA ASN A 171 -14.63 14.11 -0.64
C ASN A 171 -13.23 13.71 -0.17
N VAL A 172 -13.13 12.52 0.43
CA VAL A 172 -11.84 11.97 0.84
C VAL A 172 -11.18 11.33 -0.37
N LYS A 173 -10.04 11.86 -0.80
CA LYS A 173 -9.16 11.19 -1.76
C LYS A 173 -7.97 10.63 -0.96
N TYR A 174 -7.39 9.52 -1.40
CA TYR A 174 -6.16 9.02 -0.80
C TYR A 174 -5.01 9.41 -1.71
N ASN A 175 -4.00 10.12 -1.19
CA ASN A 175 -2.88 10.51 -2.02
C ASN A 175 -1.92 9.34 -2.19
N ASN A 176 -1.59 9.01 -3.43
CA ASN A 176 -0.57 8.03 -3.74
C ASN A 176 0.84 8.50 -3.34
N ASP A 177 1.09 9.81 -3.39
CA ASP A 177 2.41 10.41 -3.10
C ASP A 177 2.72 10.47 -1.60
N TYR A 178 1.68 10.45 -0.74
CA TYR A 178 1.84 10.48 0.72
C TYR A 178 1.10 9.32 1.39
N PRO A 179 1.76 8.14 1.48
CA PRO A 179 1.08 6.95 1.91
C PRO A 179 0.71 6.95 3.39
N GLY A 180 -0.60 6.89 3.67
CA GLY A 180 -1.19 6.96 5.02
C GLY A 180 -1.88 8.29 5.36
N ILE A 181 -2.17 9.12 4.35
CA ILE A 181 -2.81 10.44 4.50
C ILE A 181 -4.14 10.47 3.73
N ALA A 182 -5.16 11.06 4.35
CA ALA A 182 -6.43 11.37 3.69
C ALA A 182 -6.40 12.81 3.16
N LEU A 183 -6.59 13.00 1.85
CA LEU A 183 -6.90 14.30 1.24
C LEU A 183 -8.35 14.67 1.56
N VAL A 184 -8.57 15.87 2.08
CA VAL A 184 -9.92 16.41 2.31
C VAL A 184 -10.12 17.54 1.31
N SER A 185 -10.75 17.25 0.17
CA SER A 185 -10.64 18.11 -1.02
C SER A 185 -11.45 19.42 -1.01
N GLN A 186 -11.75 20.02 0.15
CA GLN A 186 -12.62 21.21 0.19
C GLN A 186 -12.24 22.31 1.18
N PHE A 187 -11.16 22.23 1.95
CA PHE A 187 -10.74 23.39 2.74
C PHE A 187 -9.25 23.41 3.01
N PRO A 188 -8.62 24.49 2.52
CA PRO A 188 -7.61 24.55 1.45
C PRO A 188 -6.97 23.22 0.99
N ASP A 189 -5.97 23.22 0.09
CA ASP A 189 -5.34 22.01 -0.49
C ASP A 189 -4.59 21.12 0.52
N TYR A 190 -4.97 21.07 1.79
CA TYR A 190 -4.20 20.41 2.83
C TYR A 190 -4.51 18.90 2.96
N TYR A 191 -3.47 18.17 3.36
CA TYR A 191 -3.49 16.77 3.73
C TYR A 191 -3.80 16.59 5.21
N ILE A 192 -4.65 15.60 5.55
CA ILE A 192 -4.85 15.17 6.94
C ILE A 192 -4.09 13.86 7.22
N GLY A 193 -3.06 13.96 8.08
CA GLY A 193 -2.36 12.81 8.65
C GLY A 193 -2.83 12.55 10.08
N LEU A 194 -3.08 11.30 10.45
CA LEU A 194 -3.53 10.94 11.81
C LEU A 194 -2.43 10.23 12.59
N SER A 195 -1.94 10.83 13.67
CA SER A 195 -0.93 10.22 14.56
C SER A 195 -1.46 10.12 15.98
N GLY A 196 -1.90 8.91 16.38
CA GLY A 196 -2.30 8.62 17.77
C GLY A 196 -3.17 9.68 18.46
N PHE A 197 -4.13 10.31 17.76
CA PHE A 197 -5.03 11.41 18.18
C PHE A 197 -4.59 12.86 17.88
N ASN A 198 -3.46 13.03 17.19
CA ASN A 198 -3.10 14.29 16.53
C ASN A 198 -3.58 14.30 15.08
N ILE A 199 -4.16 15.41 14.65
CA ILE A 199 -4.53 15.69 13.27
C ILE A 199 -3.47 16.61 12.68
N HIS A 200 -2.70 16.11 11.73
CA HIS A 200 -1.72 16.89 11.00
C HIS A 200 -2.36 17.47 9.76
N ILE A 201 -2.34 18.79 9.62
CA ILE A 201 -2.69 19.52 8.41
C ILE A 201 -1.37 19.84 7.70
N ILE A 202 -1.21 19.39 6.45
CA ILE A 202 0.04 19.57 5.69
C ILE A 202 -0.24 20.22 4.34
N ASN A 203 0.46 21.31 4.03
CA ASN A 203 0.36 22.01 2.74
C ASN A 203 1.19 21.27 1.68
N PRO A 204 0.60 20.80 0.56
CA PRO A 204 1.33 20.15 -0.52
C PRO A 204 2.47 21.01 -1.06
N ASN A 205 2.30 22.33 -1.10
CA ASN A 205 3.28 23.25 -1.68
C ASN A 205 4.54 23.43 -0.81
N THR A 206 4.56 22.86 0.40
CA THR A 206 5.69 22.95 1.34
C THR A 206 6.48 21.65 1.46
N LEU A 207 5.98 20.58 0.86
CA LEU A 207 6.66 19.29 0.79
C LEU A 207 7.52 19.30 -0.47
N GLY A 208 8.76 19.78 -0.33
CA GLY A 208 9.76 19.86 -1.40
C GLY A 208 10.21 18.51 -1.94
#